data_AF-A0A3M1JD11-F1
#
_entry.id   AF-A0A3M1JD11-F1
#
_cell.length_a   1.000
_cell.length_b   1.000
_cell.length_c   1.000
_cell.angle_alpha   90.00
_cell.angle_beta   90.00
_cell.angle_gamma   90.00
#
_symmetry.space_group_name_H-M   'P 1'
#
loop_
_entity.id
_entity.type
_entity.pdbx_description
1 polymer ?
#
loop_
_entity_poly.entity_id
_entity_poly.type
_entity_poly.pdbx_seq_one_letter_code
_entity_poly.pdbx_strand_id
1 'polypeptide(L)'
;MSFQVYIMASRRNGTLYTGHTDNLVARAWQHRTGAIRGFASRYGCTRLVWFETHDTRASAFERERRIKEWKRAWKLELIEAANPQWRDLYDELVGWTPVPLHPDLARPAAHPGESRGPGPRRAERAHSGSRLAPG
;
A
#
# COMPACT_ATOMS: atom_id res chain seq x y z
N MET A 1 -9.87 -7.70 -22.59
CA MET A 1 -8.92 -7.78 -21.45
C MET A 1 -7.73 -6.90 -21.78
N SER A 2 -7.34 -6.00 -20.88
CA SER A 2 -6.20 -5.12 -21.06
C SER A 2 -4.99 -5.67 -20.31
N PHE A 3 -3.80 -5.57 -20.90
CA PHE A 3 -2.53 -5.93 -20.28
C PHE A 3 -1.79 -4.65 -19.88
N GLN A 4 -1.15 -4.63 -18.73
CA GLN A 4 -0.36 -3.48 -18.28
C GLN A 4 1.09 -3.85 -18.09
N VAL A 5 1.99 -2.99 -18.54
CA VAL A 5 3.39 -2.98 -18.13
C VAL A 5 3.53 -1.98 -17.01
N TYR A 6 4.29 -2.32 -15.97
CA TYR A 6 4.40 -1.48 -14.78
C TYR A 6 5.83 -1.43 -14.23
N ILE A 7 6.12 -0.36 -13.51
CA ILE A 7 7.35 -0.18 -12.75
C ILE A 7 7.02 0.05 -11.27
N MET A 8 7.59 -0.81 -10.43
CA MET A 8 7.60 -0.65 -8.98
C MET A 8 8.95 -0.08 -8.54
N ALA A 9 8.96 0.75 -7.51
CA ALA A 9 10.17 1.32 -6.92
C ALA A 9 10.21 1.13 -5.41
N SER A 10 11.42 1.01 -4.85
CA SER A 10 11.58 1.02 -3.38
C SER A 10 11.54 2.41 -2.78
N ARG A 11 12.11 3.38 -3.47
CA ARG A 11 12.08 4.80 -3.15
C ARG A 11 12.42 5.61 -4.40
N ARG A 12 12.32 6.94 -4.33
CA ARG A 12 12.81 7.82 -5.40
C ARG A 12 14.26 7.49 -5.71
N ASN A 13 14.56 7.23 -6.99
CA ASN A 13 15.87 6.82 -7.49
C ASN A 13 16.44 5.52 -6.88
N GLY A 14 15.61 4.71 -6.21
CA GLY A 14 15.97 3.42 -5.64
C GLY A 14 15.84 2.26 -6.63
N THR A 15 15.85 1.02 -6.12
CA THR A 15 15.67 -0.18 -6.94
C THR A 15 14.37 -0.12 -7.72
N LEU A 16 14.42 -0.50 -8.99
CA LEU A 16 13.26 -0.60 -9.86
C LEU A 16 12.99 -2.07 -10.21
N TYR A 17 11.72 -2.43 -10.22
CA TYR A 17 11.22 -3.69 -10.72
C TYR A 17 10.27 -3.42 -11.88
N THR A 18 10.44 -4.11 -13.00
CA THR A 18 9.60 -3.98 -14.19
C THR A 18 8.93 -5.32 -14.47
N GLY A 19 7.61 -5.29 -14.70
CA GLY A 19 6.80 -6.48 -15.00
C GLY A 19 5.63 -6.15 -15.92
N HIS A 20 4.93 -7.18 -16.38
CA HIS A 20 3.61 -7.05 -17.00
C HIS A 20 2.58 -7.96 -16.35
N THR A 21 1.30 -7.61 -16.46
CA THR A 21 0.17 -8.40 -15.93
C THR A 21 -1.13 -8.02 -16.64
N ASP A 22 -2.15 -8.85 -16.53
CA ASP A 22 -3.55 -8.59 -16.86
C ASP A 22 -4.38 -8.08 -15.67
N ASN A 23 -3.81 -8.04 -14.45
CA ASN A 23 -4.45 -7.53 -13.25
C ASN A 23 -3.46 -6.69 -12.41
N LEU A 24 -3.30 -5.42 -12.82
CA LEU A 24 -2.37 -4.49 -12.17
C LEU A 24 -2.70 -4.24 -10.69
N VAL A 25 -3.98 -4.12 -10.33
CA VAL A 25 -4.41 -3.89 -8.94
C VAL A 25 -3.95 -5.04 -8.05
N ALA A 26 -4.25 -6.28 -8.41
CA ALA A 26 -3.86 -7.43 -7.61
C ALA A 26 -2.33 -7.54 -7.48
N ARG A 27 -1.59 -7.30 -8.56
CA ARG A 27 -0.11 -7.36 -8.54
C ARG A 27 0.50 -6.27 -7.68
N ALA A 28 0.07 -5.03 -7.86
CA ALA A 28 0.61 -3.92 -7.08
C ALA A 28 0.28 -4.08 -5.58
N TRP A 29 -0.91 -4.59 -5.24
CA TRP A 29 -1.25 -4.95 -3.85
C TRP A 29 -0.33 -6.04 -3.28
N GLN A 30 -0.08 -7.10 -4.03
CA GLN A 30 0.83 -8.18 -3.62
C GLN A 30 2.26 -7.68 -3.36
N HIS A 31 2.74 -6.75 -4.19
CA HIS A 31 4.03 -6.12 -3.98
C HIS A 31 4.05 -5.18 -2.77
N ARG A 32 3.03 -4.32 -2.60
CA ARG A 32 2.88 -3.41 -1.45
C ARG A 32 2.90 -4.14 -0.12
N THR A 33 2.16 -5.24 -0.04
CA THR A 33 1.98 -6.03 1.19
C THR A 33 3.07 -7.06 1.42
N GLY A 34 3.95 -7.29 0.44
CA GLY A 34 4.93 -8.37 0.50
C GLY A 34 4.31 -9.77 0.47
N ALA A 35 3.05 -9.90 0.03
CA ALA A 35 2.33 -11.18 -0.02
C ALA A 35 3.03 -12.23 -0.90
N ILE A 36 3.86 -11.79 -1.85
CA ILE A 36 4.70 -12.68 -2.66
C ILE A 36 6.17 -12.52 -2.27
N ARG A 37 6.76 -13.60 -1.77
CA ARG A 37 8.22 -13.68 -1.56
C ARG A 37 8.93 -13.71 -2.92
N GLY A 38 9.94 -12.86 -3.09
CA GLY A 38 10.69 -12.74 -4.34
C GLY A 38 11.56 -11.49 -4.40
N PHE A 39 12.06 -11.14 -5.59
CA PHE A 39 12.93 -9.97 -5.81
C PHE A 39 12.32 -8.67 -5.26
N ALA A 40 11.08 -8.37 -5.62
CA ALA A 40 10.45 -7.11 -5.21
C ALA A 40 10.27 -7.01 -3.69
N SER A 41 9.93 -8.11 -3.00
CA SER A 41 9.87 -8.16 -1.54
C SER A 41 11.27 -8.02 -0.92
N ARG A 42 12.28 -8.71 -1.48
CA ARG A 42 13.69 -8.63 -1.01
C ARG A 42 14.29 -7.23 -1.11
N TYR A 43 13.96 -6.49 -2.17
CA TYR A 43 14.51 -5.14 -2.41
C TYR A 43 13.52 -4.02 -2.08
N GLY A 44 12.40 -4.34 -1.43
CA GLY A 44 11.41 -3.37 -0.96
C GLY A 44 10.73 -2.57 -2.07
N CYS A 45 10.57 -3.12 -3.28
CA CYS A 45 9.92 -2.45 -4.41
C CYS A 45 8.38 -2.45 -4.23
N THR A 46 7.89 -1.60 -3.32
CA THR A 46 6.49 -1.59 -2.88
C THR A 46 5.65 -0.49 -3.49
N ARG A 47 6.24 0.53 -4.12
CA ARG A 47 5.50 1.69 -4.67
C ARG A 47 5.27 1.54 -6.17
N LEU A 48 4.03 1.63 -6.64
CA LEU A 48 3.73 1.67 -8.07
C LEU A 48 4.00 3.09 -8.57
N VAL A 49 5.02 3.27 -9.42
CA VAL A 49 5.45 4.61 -9.85
C VAL A 49 5.14 4.94 -11.30
N TRP A 50 4.86 3.92 -12.12
CA TRP A 50 4.50 4.07 -13.53
C TRP A 50 3.79 2.81 -14.04
N PHE A 51 2.87 2.98 -14.99
CA PHE A 51 2.29 1.89 -15.78
C PHE A 51 1.83 2.36 -17.17
N GLU A 52 1.71 1.43 -18.11
CA GLU A 52 1.24 1.63 -19.48
C GLU A 52 0.30 0.48 -19.87
N THR A 53 -0.78 0.79 -20.58
CA THR A 53 -1.82 -0.19 -20.98
C THR A 53 -1.62 -0.62 -22.43
N HIS A 54 -1.90 -1.89 -22.69
CA HIS A 54 -1.73 -2.56 -23.97
C HIS A 54 -2.93 -3.48 -24.27
N ASP A 55 -3.28 -3.57 -25.56
CA ASP A 55 -4.42 -4.37 -26.02
C ASP A 55 -4.13 -5.88 -26.05
N THR A 56 -2.85 -6.25 -26.21
CA THR A 56 -2.44 -7.65 -26.33
C THR A 56 -1.31 -8.00 -25.37
N ARG A 57 -1.28 -9.25 -24.91
CA ARG A 57 -0.21 -9.76 -24.05
C ARG A 57 1.16 -9.67 -24.72
N ALA A 58 1.21 -9.95 -26.03
CA ALA A 58 2.44 -9.86 -26.82
C ALA A 58 3.01 -8.44 -26.81
N SER A 59 2.17 -7.42 -27.07
CA SER A 59 2.62 -6.03 -27.04
C SER A 59 3.11 -5.58 -25.66
N ALA A 60 2.45 -6.02 -24.57
CA ALA A 60 2.92 -5.77 -23.21
C ALA A 60 4.26 -6.47 -22.92
N PHE A 61 4.42 -7.72 -23.34
CA PHE A 61 5.66 -8.48 -23.16
C PHE A 61 6.84 -7.84 -23.90
N GLU A 62 6.64 -7.43 -25.17
CA GLU A 62 7.68 -6.73 -25.93
C GLU A 62 8.05 -5.39 -25.29
N ARG A 63 7.05 -4.63 -24.82
CA ARG A 63 7.29 -3.36 -24.13
C ARG A 63 8.07 -3.56 -22.83
N GLU A 64 7.70 -4.55 -22.03
CA GLU A 64 8.44 -4.93 -20.83
C GLU A 64 9.90 -5.27 -21.13
N ARG A 65 10.15 -6.09 -22.16
CA ARG A 65 11.51 -6.45 -22.59
C ARG A 65 12.33 -5.23 -23.00
N ARG A 66 11.75 -4.34 -23.83
CA ARG A 66 12.40 -3.08 -24.22
C ARG A 66 12.77 -2.25 -23.00
N ILE A 67 11.82 -2.04 -22.08
CA ILE A 67 12.09 -1.27 -20.85
C ILE A 67 13.17 -1.94 -20.03
N LYS A 68 13.17 -3.26 -19.87
CA LYS A 68 14.20 -3.98 -19.09
C LYS A 68 15.61 -3.74 -19.64
N GLU A 69 15.78 -3.69 -20.96
CA GLU A 69 17.05 -3.43 -21.65
C GLU A 69 17.51 -1.96 -21.59
N TRP A 70 16.63 -1.02 -21.23
CA TRP A 70 16.98 0.39 -21.16
C TRP A 70 18.02 0.72 -20.07
N LYS A 71 18.84 1.73 -20.39
CA LYS A 71 19.69 2.42 -19.43
C LYS A 71 18.85 2.95 -18.28
N ARG A 72 19.45 3.00 -17.10
CA ARG A 72 18.77 3.47 -15.90
C ARG A 72 18.25 4.90 -16.04
N ALA A 73 19.01 5.80 -16.67
CA ALA A 73 18.58 7.19 -16.91
C ALA A 73 17.22 7.25 -17.63
N TRP A 74 17.05 6.50 -18.71
CA TRP A 74 15.81 6.49 -19.50
C TRP A 74 14.61 5.94 -18.72
N LYS A 75 14.84 4.97 -17.82
CA LYS A 75 13.78 4.50 -16.91
C LYS A 75 13.35 5.60 -15.94
N LEU A 76 14.30 6.40 -15.43
CA LEU A 76 13.99 7.52 -14.54
C LEU A 76 13.25 8.61 -15.30
N GLU A 77 13.71 8.98 -16.51
CA GLU A 77 13.04 9.95 -17.38
C GLU A 77 11.59 9.52 -17.69
N LEU A 78 11.37 8.24 -18.00
CA LEU A 78 10.02 7.69 -18.21
C LEU A 78 9.11 7.88 -16.98
N ILE A 79 9.62 7.57 -15.79
CA ILE A 79 8.87 7.72 -14.54
C ILE A 79 8.62 9.21 -14.26
N GLU A 80 9.64 10.05 -14.36
CA GLU A 80 9.58 11.46 -14.01
C GLU A 80 8.71 12.27 -14.99
N ALA A 81 8.64 11.87 -16.25
CA ALA A 81 7.75 12.50 -17.23
C ALA A 81 6.26 12.31 -16.88
N ALA A 82 5.88 11.17 -16.31
CA ALA A 82 4.49 10.88 -15.95
C ALA A 82 4.18 11.14 -14.46
N ASN A 83 5.18 11.00 -13.59
CA ASN A 83 5.04 11.04 -12.13
C ASN A 83 6.27 11.73 -11.48
N PRO A 84 6.43 13.06 -11.65
CA PRO A 84 7.60 13.80 -11.15
C PRO A 84 7.81 13.69 -9.63
N GLN A 85 6.71 13.53 -8.90
CA GLN A 85 6.70 13.42 -7.44
C GLN A 85 6.86 11.97 -6.95
N TRP A 86 6.99 11.00 -7.87
CA TRP A 86 7.10 9.57 -7.56
C TRP A 86 5.99 9.06 -6.64
N ARG A 87 4.78 9.62 -6.78
CA ARG A 87 3.61 9.22 -5.98
C ARG A 87 3.31 7.75 -6.19
N ASP A 88 2.82 7.08 -5.15
CA ASP A 88 2.34 5.70 -5.29
C ASP A 88 1.00 5.72 -6.04
N LEU A 89 1.02 5.33 -7.31
CA LEU A 89 -0.13 5.37 -8.20
C LEU A 89 -1.17 4.29 -7.86
N TYR A 90 -0.87 3.38 -6.93
CA TYR A 90 -1.82 2.37 -6.50
C TYR A 90 -3.12 3.00 -5.99
N ASP A 91 -3.00 4.06 -5.21
CA ASP A 91 -4.15 4.70 -4.56
C ASP A 91 -5.08 5.35 -5.61
N GLU A 92 -4.51 5.94 -6.65
CA GLU A 92 -5.25 6.44 -7.82
C GLU A 92 -5.91 5.29 -8.61
N LEU A 93 -5.22 4.16 -8.75
CA LEU A 93 -5.70 3.00 -9.49
C LEU A 93 -6.94 2.34 -8.84
N VAL A 94 -7.01 2.32 -7.50
CA VAL A 94 -8.15 1.77 -6.76
C VAL A 94 -9.25 2.80 -6.47
N GLY A 95 -9.10 4.02 -6.97
CA GLY A 95 -10.05 5.12 -6.72
C GLY A 95 -10.09 5.57 -5.26
N TRP A 96 -9.04 5.29 -4.48
CA TRP A 96 -8.95 5.79 -3.11
C TRP A 96 -8.58 7.27 -3.15
N THR A 97 -9.59 8.10 -3.06
CA THR A 97 -9.44 9.50 -2.71
C THR A 97 -9.51 9.58 -1.18
N PRO A 98 -8.42 9.92 -0.47
CA PRO A 98 -8.57 10.32 0.91
C PRO A 98 -9.51 11.52 0.90
N VAL A 99 -10.64 11.40 1.62
CA VAL A 99 -11.46 12.57 1.91
C VAL A 99 -10.51 13.59 2.53
N PRO A 100 -10.28 14.76 1.91
CA PRO A 100 -9.48 15.78 2.55
C PRO A 100 -10.17 16.03 3.89
N LEU A 101 -9.45 15.82 5.00
CA LEU A 101 -9.88 16.27 6.31
C LEU A 101 -9.94 17.79 6.24
N HIS A 102 -11.02 18.31 5.65
CA HIS A 102 -11.34 19.72 5.69
C HIS A 102 -11.59 20.02 7.18
N PRO A 103 -10.92 21.01 7.78
CA PRO A 103 -11.04 21.28 9.21
C PRO A 103 -12.48 21.60 9.66
N ASP A 104 -13.37 21.93 8.70
CA ASP A 104 -14.74 22.39 8.94
C ASP A 104 -15.83 21.30 8.93
N LEU A 105 -15.50 20.03 8.70
CA LEU A 105 -16.49 18.92 8.71
C LEU A 105 -16.34 17.94 9.87
N ALA A 106 -15.58 18.29 10.91
CA ALA A 106 -15.61 17.59 12.18
C ALA A 106 -16.92 17.88 12.94
N ARG A 107 -18.08 17.49 12.37
CA ARG A 107 -19.30 17.31 13.16
C ARG A 107 -19.13 16.00 13.95
N PRO A 108 -19.41 15.98 15.26
CA PRO A 108 -19.34 14.74 16.01
C PRO A 108 -20.39 13.78 15.44
N ALA A 109 -19.98 12.54 15.18
CA ALA A 109 -20.90 11.44 14.98
C ALA A 109 -21.74 11.31 16.25
N ALA A 110 -22.95 11.87 16.22
CA ALA A 110 -23.97 11.55 17.20
C ALA A 110 -24.33 10.07 17.00
N HIS A 111 -23.91 9.22 17.94
CA HIS A 111 -24.40 7.86 18.05
C HIS A 111 -25.88 7.89 18.44
N PRO A 112 -26.80 7.32 17.65
CA PRO A 112 -28.16 7.12 18.13
C PRO A 112 -28.23 5.80 18.89
N GLY A 113 -28.39 5.90 20.21
CA GLY A 113 -29.12 4.92 21.01
C GLY A 113 -28.37 3.67 21.45
N GLU A 114 -27.72 3.74 22.62
CA GLU A 114 -27.80 2.64 23.57
C GLU A 114 -28.13 3.21 24.95
N SER A 115 -29.38 2.99 25.31
CA SER A 115 -30.03 3.37 26.56
C SER A 115 -29.34 2.76 27.77
N ARG A 116 -29.07 3.61 28.76
CA ARG A 116 -28.70 3.23 30.13
C ARG A 116 -29.70 2.21 30.71
N GLY A 117 -29.20 1.09 31.20
CA GLY A 117 -29.80 0.30 32.27
C GLY A 117 -28.89 0.34 33.51
N PRO A 118 -29.43 0.35 34.75
CA PRO A 118 -28.67 0.64 35.95
C PRO A 118 -27.89 -0.59 36.45
N GLY A 119 -26.69 -0.36 37.02
CA GLY A 119 -25.89 -1.39 37.69
C GLY A 119 -26.55 -1.93 38.97
N PRO A 120 -25.89 -2.89 39.65
CA PRO A 120 -25.36 -2.48 40.96
C PRO A 120 -24.00 -3.09 41.36
N ARG A 121 -23.23 -2.19 42.01
CA ARG A 121 -22.50 -2.33 43.29
C ARG A 121 -21.19 -3.12 43.40
N ARG A 122 -20.15 -2.31 43.67
CA ARG A 122 -18.93 -2.55 44.45
C ARG A 122 -19.05 -3.58 45.58
N ALA A 123 -18.01 -4.39 45.71
CA ALA A 123 -17.19 -4.57 46.91
C ALA A 123 -15.85 -5.18 46.46
N GLU A 124 -14.69 -5.05 47.09
CA GLU A 124 -14.04 -4.10 47.98
C GLU A 124 -12.57 -4.57 48.01
N ARG A 125 -11.62 -3.66 48.16
CA ARG A 125 -10.18 -4.01 48.24
C ARG A 125 -9.84 -4.46 49.67
N ALA A 126 -8.97 -5.44 49.80
CA ALA A 126 -8.00 -5.57 50.90
C ALA A 126 -6.77 -6.28 50.30
N HIS A 127 -5.58 -5.67 50.16
CA HIS A 127 -4.58 -5.23 51.15
C HIS A 127 -3.94 -6.34 51.99
N SER A 128 -2.60 -6.27 52.03
CA SER A 128 -1.63 -7.00 52.85
C SER A 128 -1.24 -8.39 52.32
N GLY A 129 0.01 -8.78 52.10
CA GLY A 129 1.26 -8.31 52.69
C GLY A 129 1.78 -9.34 53.71
N SER A 130 2.96 -9.92 53.42
CA SER A 130 3.98 -10.44 54.35
C SER A 130 4.05 -11.94 54.73
N ARG A 131 5.31 -12.38 54.88
CA ARG A 131 5.93 -13.53 55.62
C ARG A 131 6.08 -14.87 54.86
N LEU A 132 7.29 -15.33 54.52
CA LEU A 132 8.37 -15.97 55.33
C LEU A 132 7.99 -17.33 55.97
N ALA A 133 8.44 -18.44 55.32
CA ALA A 133 9.03 -19.71 55.80
C ALA A 133 8.39 -20.53 56.98
N PRO A 134 8.90 -21.73 57.36
CA PRO A 134 9.37 -22.92 56.61
C PRO A 134 8.69 -24.24 57.08
N GLY A 135 9.02 -25.37 56.43
CA GLY A 135 8.72 -26.73 56.88
C GLY A 135 9.37 -27.76 55.99
#